data_AF-A0A8T7GJN5-F1
#
_entry.id   AF-A0A8T7GJN5-F1
#
_cell.length_a   1.000
_cell.length_b   1.000
_cell.length_c   1.000
_cell.angle_alpha   90.00
_cell.angle_beta   90.00
_cell.angle_gamma   90.00
#
_symmetry.space_group_name_H-M   'P 1'
#
loop_
_entity.id
_entity.type
_entity.pdbx_description
1 polymer ?
#
loop_
_entity_poly.entity_id
_entity_poly.type
_entity_poly.pdbx_seq_one_letter_code
_entity_poly.pdbx_strand_id
1 'polypeptide(L)'
;MQEDQGEPRPPPRLAELRRRIRERSEEPSPDELWLASTLRLARLQRSPVELWAAMGREADYILVPGTYCSCPHFRYRVAPGETVEPCYHLVALEIARRTGRFHDLSETLSPEEVEAVVAEVLAHGRSPLLRRLLHRGMRAQP
;
A
#
# COMPACT_ATOMS: atom_id res chain seq x y z
N MET A 1 39.47 2.46 -1.72
CA MET A 1 38.51 1.35 -1.54
C MET A 1 37.28 1.95 -0.88
N GLN A 2 36.25 2.26 -1.66
CA GLN A 2 35.00 2.78 -1.12
C GLN A 2 34.20 1.59 -0.59
N GLU A 3 33.71 1.73 0.64
CA GLU A 3 32.97 0.72 1.37
C GLU A 3 31.66 0.43 0.65
N ASP A 4 31.48 -0.82 0.24
CA ASP A 4 30.20 -1.37 -0.20
C ASP A 4 29.25 -1.32 1.01
N GLN A 5 28.50 -0.22 1.13
CA GLN A 5 27.38 -0.10 2.05
C GLN A 5 26.23 -0.97 1.52
N GLY A 6 26.44 -2.28 1.58
CA GLY A 6 25.49 -3.29 1.16
C GLY A 6 24.23 -3.14 2.00
N GLU A 7 23.16 -2.70 1.35
CA GLU A 7 21.83 -2.62 1.93
C GLU A 7 21.49 -3.96 2.62
N PRO A 8 20.98 -3.94 3.86
CA PRO A 8 20.75 -5.17 4.62
C PRO A 8 19.88 -6.13 3.80
N ARG A 9 20.41 -7.33 3.52
CA ARG A 9 19.66 -8.37 2.79
C ARG A 9 18.37 -8.65 3.56
N PRO A 10 17.19 -8.53 2.91
CA PRO A 10 15.93 -8.75 3.60
C PRO A 10 15.86 -10.19 4.14
N PRO A 11 15.17 -10.42 5.25
CA PRO A 11 15.01 -11.77 5.79
C PRO A 11 14.38 -12.68 4.71
N PRO A 12 14.74 -13.98 4.65
CA PRO A 12 14.32 -14.87 3.56
C PRO A 12 12.82 -14.87 3.28
N ARG A 13 11.99 -14.74 4.32
CA ARG A 13 10.52 -14.64 4.18
C ARG A 13 10.06 -13.35 3.50
N LEU A 14 10.69 -12.22 3.77
CA LEU A 14 10.36 -10.94 3.13
C LEU A 14 10.79 -10.94 1.66
N ALA A 15 11.94 -11.55 1.36
CA ALA A 15 12.39 -11.74 -0.02
C ALA A 15 11.39 -12.60 -0.82
N GLU A 16 10.93 -13.71 -0.24
CA GLU A 16 9.91 -14.59 -0.84
C GLU A 16 8.59 -13.85 -1.08
N LEU A 17 8.09 -13.12 -0.08
CA LEU A 17 6.87 -12.33 -0.19
C LEU A 17 6.97 -11.30 -1.33
N ARG A 18 8.09 -10.56 -1.39
CA ARG A 18 8.35 -9.58 -2.46
C ARG A 18 8.38 -10.23 -3.84
N ARG A 19 8.97 -11.42 -3.95
CA ARG A 19 9.00 -12.17 -5.21
C ARG A 19 7.57 -12.51 -5.67
N ARG A 20 6.75 -13.07 -4.78
CA ARG A 20 5.36 -13.45 -5.08
C ARG A 20 4.47 -12.27 -5.45
N ILE A 21 4.63 -11.13 -4.77
CA ILE A 21 3.91 -9.89 -5.12
C ILE A 21 4.27 -9.48 -6.55
N ARG A 22 5.56 -9.51 -6.89
CA ARG A 22 6.04 -9.14 -8.24
C ARG A 22 5.48 -10.08 -9.30
N GLU A 23 5.64 -11.39 -9.13
CA GLU A 23 5.14 -12.42 -10.06
C GLU A 23 3.65 -12.20 -10.36
N ARG A 24 2.83 -12.05 -9.30
CA ARG A 24 1.38 -11.83 -9.43
C ARG A 24 1.00 -10.46 -10.00
N SER A 25 1.86 -9.45 -9.86
CA SER A 25 1.63 -8.13 -10.47
C SER A 25 2.01 -8.06 -11.95
N GLU A 26 2.91 -8.94 -12.40
CA GLU A 26 3.39 -9.05 -13.77
C GLU A 26 2.40 -9.82 -14.63
N GLU A 27 1.83 -10.88 -14.07
CA GLU A 27 0.82 -11.71 -14.71
C GLU A 27 -0.43 -11.81 -13.81
N PRO A 28 -1.17 -10.70 -13.62
CA PRO A 28 -2.33 -10.70 -12.74
C PRO A 28 -3.49 -11.47 -13.34
N SER A 29 -4.18 -12.24 -12.49
CA SER A 29 -5.46 -12.86 -12.83
C SER A 29 -6.55 -11.79 -13.10
N PRO A 30 -7.63 -12.14 -13.81
CA PRO A 30 -8.76 -11.23 -14.01
C PRO A 30 -9.33 -10.66 -12.70
N ASP A 31 -9.37 -11.47 -11.65
CA ASP A 31 -9.85 -11.05 -10.33
C ASP A 31 -8.91 -10.02 -9.68
N GLU A 32 -7.59 -10.20 -9.81
CA GLU A 32 -6.61 -9.24 -9.31
C GLU A 32 -6.65 -7.92 -10.07
N LEU A 33 -6.83 -7.97 -11.39
CA LEU A 33 -7.05 -6.77 -12.20
C LEU A 33 -8.33 -6.03 -11.77
N TRP A 34 -9.41 -6.77 -11.55
CA TRP A 34 -10.66 -6.19 -11.08
C TRP A 34 -10.51 -5.56 -9.70
N LEU A 35 -9.90 -6.26 -8.75
CA LEU A 35 -9.61 -5.74 -7.40
C LEU A 35 -8.73 -4.49 -7.46
N ALA A 36 -7.67 -4.51 -8.28
CA ALA A 36 -6.79 -3.36 -8.46
C ALA A 36 -7.52 -2.15 -9.07
N SER A 37 -8.51 -2.37 -9.94
CA SER A 37 -9.31 -1.30 -10.54
C SER A 37 -10.35 -0.69 -9.61
N THR A 38 -10.81 -1.44 -8.59
CA THR A 38 -11.87 -1.00 -7.68
C THR A 38 -11.32 -0.39 -6.39
N LEU A 39 -10.11 -0.78 -6.00
CA LEU A 39 -9.44 -0.27 -4.82
C LEU A 39 -8.84 1.11 -5.11
N ARG A 40 -9.26 2.13 -4.35
CA ARG A 40 -8.65 3.47 -4.46
C ARG A 40 -7.36 3.49 -3.67
N LEU A 41 -6.24 3.61 -4.36
CA LEU A 41 -4.91 3.65 -3.77
C LEU A 41 -4.41 5.09 -3.71
N ALA A 42 -3.90 5.49 -2.55
CA ALA A 42 -3.32 6.80 -2.33
C ALA A 42 -1.90 6.67 -1.75
N ARG A 43 -0.92 7.31 -2.38
CA ARG A 43 0.42 7.49 -1.79
C ARG A 43 0.38 8.66 -0.83
N LEU A 44 0.67 8.40 0.43
CA LEU A 44 0.62 9.39 1.51
C LEU A 44 1.98 10.05 1.74
N GLN A 45 3.06 9.29 1.59
CA GLN A 45 4.41 9.74 1.88
C GLN A 45 5.43 8.96 1.03
N ARG A 46 6.53 9.60 0.60
CA ARG A 46 7.65 8.96 -0.12
C ARG A 46 8.85 8.63 0.76
N SER A 47 9.13 9.48 1.75
CA SER A 47 10.32 9.44 2.61
C SER A 47 9.95 9.79 4.05
N PRO A 48 10.59 9.21 5.08
CA PRO A 48 11.67 8.21 5.00
C PRO A 48 11.18 6.80 4.63
N VAL A 49 9.88 6.57 4.76
CA VAL A 49 9.22 5.32 4.39
C VAL A 49 8.11 5.63 3.41
N GLU A 50 8.07 4.89 2.30
CA GLU A 50 7.00 4.97 1.31
C GLU A 50 5.71 4.42 1.91
N LEU A 51 4.75 5.30 2.19
CA LEU A 51 3.53 4.99 2.91
C LEU A 51 2.30 5.19 2.03
N TRP A 52 1.39 4.22 2.09
CA TRP A 52 0.21 4.18 1.24
C TRP A 52 -1.04 3.88 2.05
N ALA A 53 -2.18 4.28 1.49
CA ALA A 53 -3.50 3.84 1.92
C ALA A 53 -4.24 3.16 0.76
N ALA A 54 -4.85 2.02 1.06
CA ALA A 54 -5.81 1.34 0.19
C ALA A 54 -7.21 1.55 0.76
N MET A 55 -8.09 2.11 -0.04
CA MET A 55 -9.44 2.44 0.40
C MET A 55 -10.44 1.50 -0.25
N GLY A 56 -11.02 0.63 0.58
CA GLY A 56 -12.13 -0.22 0.22
C GLY A 56 -13.48 0.46 0.48
N ARG A 57 -14.54 -0.32 0.26
CA ARG A 57 -15.90 0.10 0.57
C ARG A 57 -16.17 0.16 2.07
N GLU A 58 -15.75 -0.88 2.78
CA GLU A 58 -16.03 -1.08 4.21
C GLU A 58 -14.91 -0.52 5.10
N ALA A 59 -13.65 -0.72 4.70
CA ALA A 59 -12.47 -0.30 5.46
C ALA A 59 -11.36 0.25 4.57
N ASP A 60 -10.49 1.03 5.19
CA ASP A 60 -9.24 1.54 4.66
C ASP A 60 -8.07 0.77 5.30
N TYR A 61 -6.93 0.66 4.61
CA TYR A 61 -5.76 -0.07 5.08
C TYR A 61 -4.49 0.72 4.82
N ILE A 62 -3.54 0.68 5.77
CA ILE A 62 -2.19 1.23 5.61
C ILE A 62 -1.29 0.18 4.98
N LEU A 63 -0.45 0.60 4.04
CA LEU A 63 0.48 -0.27 3.33
C LEU A 63 1.87 0.33 3.28
N VAL A 64 2.86 -0.55 3.34
CA VAL A 64 4.24 -0.30 2.94
C VAL A 64 4.55 -1.26 1.79
N PRO A 65 4.94 -0.78 0.60
CA PRO A 65 5.12 -1.61 -0.58
C PRO A 65 6.00 -2.83 -0.32
N GLY A 66 5.53 -3.99 -0.77
CA GLY A 66 6.26 -5.26 -0.64
C GLY A 66 6.59 -5.69 0.79
N THR A 67 6.01 -5.05 1.82
CA THR A 67 6.49 -5.22 3.20
C THR A 67 5.36 -5.35 4.22
N TYR A 68 4.33 -4.52 4.15
CA TYR A 68 3.27 -4.51 5.18
C TYR A 68 1.91 -4.12 4.62
N CYS A 69 0.86 -4.72 5.15
CA CYS A 69 -0.52 -4.25 4.99
C CYS A 69 -1.27 -4.40 6.33
N SER A 70 -2.09 -3.42 6.69
CA SER A 70 -2.89 -3.49 7.93
C SER A 70 -4.14 -4.36 7.82
N CYS A 71 -4.40 -5.00 6.68
CA CYS A 71 -5.58 -5.85 6.54
C CYS A 71 -5.50 -7.12 7.41
N PRO A 72 -6.65 -7.69 7.85
CA PRO A 72 -6.67 -8.89 8.66
C PRO A 72 -5.91 -10.07 8.05
N HIS A 73 -6.06 -10.30 6.74
CA HIS A 73 -5.34 -11.37 6.04
C HIS A 73 -3.83 -11.26 6.22
N PHE A 74 -3.27 -10.06 6.05
CA PHE A 74 -1.84 -9.84 6.23
C PHE A 74 -1.43 -10.04 7.70
N ARG A 75 -2.14 -9.40 8.63
CA ARG A 75 -1.81 -9.40 10.06
C ARG A 75 -1.86 -10.79 10.68
N TYR A 76 -2.84 -11.60 10.31
CA TYR A 76 -3.06 -12.90 10.94
C TYR A 76 -2.44 -14.06 10.17
N ARG A 77 -2.24 -13.94 8.85
CA ARG A 77 -1.74 -15.07 8.04
C ARG A 77 -0.34 -14.83 7.48
N VAL A 78 -0.10 -13.67 6.89
CA VAL A 78 1.17 -13.39 6.19
C VAL A 78 2.27 -13.03 7.18
N ALA A 79 2.03 -12.06 8.06
CA ALA A 79 3.04 -11.58 9.01
C ALA A 79 3.53 -12.67 9.98
N PRO A 80 2.65 -13.54 10.54
CA PRO A 80 3.10 -14.66 11.39
C PRO A 80 3.77 -15.80 10.59
N GLY A 81 3.61 -15.80 9.27
CA GLY A 81 4.14 -16.83 8.38
C GLY A 81 3.26 -18.09 8.27
N GLU A 82 1.95 -17.99 8.55
CA GLU A 82 1.00 -19.07 8.28
C GLU A 82 0.78 -19.30 6.77
N THR A 83 1.01 -18.28 5.95
CA THR A 83 1.01 -18.37 4.50
C THR A 83 2.09 -17.50 3.87
N VAL A 84 2.60 -17.95 2.73
CA VAL A 84 3.48 -17.17 1.85
C VAL A 84 2.69 -16.38 0.80
N GLU A 85 1.38 -16.59 0.70
CA GLU A 85 0.53 -15.88 -0.25
C GLU A 85 0.34 -14.42 0.16
N PRO A 86 0.66 -13.45 -0.72
CA PRO A 86 0.46 -12.05 -0.40
C PRO A 86 -1.03 -11.73 -0.24
N CYS A 87 -1.34 -10.73 0.60
CA CYS A 87 -2.68 -10.16 0.55
C CYS A 87 -2.88 -9.44 -0.79
N TYR A 88 -4.10 -9.50 -1.31
CA TYR A 88 -4.43 -8.89 -2.61
C TYR A 88 -4.17 -7.38 -2.63
N HIS A 89 -4.22 -6.68 -1.49
CA HIS A 89 -3.92 -5.25 -1.43
C HIS A 89 -2.47 -4.91 -1.82
N LEU A 90 -1.50 -5.76 -1.45
CA LEU A 90 -0.10 -5.55 -1.83
C LEU A 90 0.13 -5.85 -3.31
N VAL A 91 -0.57 -6.84 -3.86
CA VAL A 91 -0.55 -7.12 -5.31
C VAL A 91 -1.19 -5.97 -6.08
N ALA A 92 -2.38 -5.51 -5.66
CA ALA A 92 -3.08 -4.38 -6.24
C ALA A 92 -2.25 -3.09 -6.20
N LEU A 93 -1.55 -2.84 -5.08
CA LEU A 93 -0.63 -1.72 -4.95
C LEU A 93 0.51 -1.80 -5.97
N GLU A 94 1.12 -2.96 -6.14
CA GLU A 94 2.22 -3.11 -7.11
C GLU A 94 1.72 -2.95 -8.56
N ILE A 95 0.54 -3.50 -8.89
CA ILE A 95 -0.12 -3.26 -10.19
C ILE A 95 -0.36 -1.76 -10.41
N ALA A 96 -0.91 -1.05 -9.42
CA ALA A 96 -1.17 0.38 -9.51
C ALA A 96 0.10 1.21 -9.67
N ARG A 97 1.18 0.87 -8.95
CA ARG A 97 2.49 1.53 -9.09
C ARG A 97 3.06 1.37 -10.50
N ARG A 98 2.96 0.16 -11.06
CA ARG A 98 3.44 -0.15 -12.43
C ARG A 98 2.59 0.52 -13.51
N THR A 99 1.28 0.65 -13.29
CA THR A 99 0.33 1.20 -14.27
C THR A 99 0.05 2.69 -14.10
N GLY A 100 0.58 3.33 -13.04
CA GLY A 100 0.29 4.73 -12.70
C GLY A 100 -1.13 4.99 -12.20
N ARG A 101 -1.87 3.95 -11.81
CA ARG A 101 -3.30 4.06 -11.42
C ARG A 101 -3.47 4.25 -9.91
N PHE A 102 -3.09 5.43 -9.42
CA PHE A 102 -3.24 5.80 -8.01
C PHE A 102 -3.34 7.32 -7.83
N HIS A 103 -3.73 7.75 -6.64
CA HIS A 103 -3.68 9.16 -6.23
C HIS A 103 -2.37 9.45 -5.50
N ASP A 104 -1.59 10.41 -5.98
CA ASP A 104 -0.40 10.86 -5.26
C ASP A 104 -0.72 12.07 -4.38
N LEU A 105 -0.70 11.87 -3.07
CA LEU A 105 -0.92 12.94 -2.09
C LEU A 105 0.37 13.32 -1.36
N SER A 106 1.49 12.68 -1.69
CA SER A 106 2.73 12.79 -0.92
C SER A 106 3.36 14.18 -0.86
N GLU A 107 3.07 15.03 -1.83
CA GLU A 107 3.53 16.43 -1.85
C GLU A 107 2.48 17.41 -1.30
N THR A 108 1.27 16.92 -0.98
CA THR A 108 0.13 17.75 -0.55
C THR A 108 -0.20 17.61 0.93
N LEU A 109 0.11 16.47 1.54
CA LEU A 109 -0.20 16.22 2.94
C LEU A 109 0.91 16.75 3.83
N SER A 110 0.54 17.40 4.92
CA SER A 110 1.48 17.67 6.00
C SER A 110 1.80 16.39 6.78
N PRO A 111 2.93 16.33 7.52
CA PRO A 111 3.26 15.19 8.39
C PRO A 111 2.14 14.87 9.39
N GLU A 112 1.48 15.89 9.95
CA GLU A 112 0.38 15.75 10.89
C GLU A 112 -0.87 15.16 10.22
N GLU A 113 -1.15 15.51 8.96
CA GLU A 113 -2.24 14.90 8.20
C GLU A 113 -1.94 13.44 7.86
N VAL A 114 -0.70 13.10 7.53
CA VAL A 114 -0.27 11.71 7.33
C VAL A 114 -0.47 10.91 8.63
N GLU A 115 -0.01 11.43 9.77
CA GLU A 115 -0.21 10.81 11.07
C GLU A 115 -1.69 10.62 11.40
N ALA A 116 -2.52 11.64 11.17
CA ALA A 116 -3.96 11.57 11.39
C ALA A 116 -4.62 10.49 10.52
N VAL A 117 -4.28 10.41 9.23
CA VAL A 117 -4.78 9.34 8.34
C VAL A 117 -4.38 7.96 8.88
N VAL A 118 -3.12 7.78 9.27
CA VAL A 118 -2.62 6.52 9.82
C VAL A 118 -3.37 6.14 11.10
N ALA A 119 -3.49 7.08 12.03
CA ALA A 119 -4.17 6.87 13.31
C ALA A 119 -5.65 6.50 13.11
N GLU A 120 -6.38 7.24 12.25
CA GLU A 120 -7.77 6.95 11.92
C GLU A 120 -7.93 5.54 11.31
N VAL A 121 -7.09 5.19 10.34
CA VAL A 121 -7.15 3.87 9.69
C VAL A 121 -6.85 2.75 10.68
N LEU A 122 -5.82 2.89 11.52
CA LEU A 122 -5.42 1.83 12.45
C LEU A 122 -6.37 1.71 13.65
N ALA A 123 -6.93 2.81 14.16
CA ALA A 123 -7.82 2.81 15.31
C ALA A 123 -9.27 2.47 14.95
N HIS A 124 -9.73 2.91 13.78
CA HIS A 124 -11.16 2.83 13.41
C HIS A 124 -11.41 2.10 12.08
N GLY A 125 -10.36 1.69 11.37
CA GLY A 125 -10.49 0.99 10.10
C GLY A 125 -10.91 1.89 8.94
N ARG A 126 -11.02 3.21 9.12
CA ARG A 126 -11.49 4.15 8.09
C ARG A 126 -10.96 5.55 8.37
N SER A 127 -10.55 6.27 7.32
CA SER A 127 -10.10 7.66 7.43
C SER A 127 -11.06 8.64 6.75
N PRO A 128 -11.91 9.36 7.52
CA PRO A 128 -12.70 10.47 7.00
C PRO A 128 -11.84 11.58 6.41
N LEU A 129 -10.65 11.83 6.98
CA LEU A 129 -9.71 12.82 6.45
C LEU A 129 -9.28 12.46 5.02
N LEU A 130 -8.73 11.25 4.82
CA LEU A 130 -8.29 10.77 3.51
C LEU A 130 -9.43 10.79 2.48
N ARG A 131 -10.62 10.34 2.87
CA ARG A 131 -11.80 10.34 2.00
C ARG A 131 -12.18 11.74 1.55
N ARG A 132 -12.18 12.72 2.47
CA ARG A 132 -12.44 14.12 2.12
C ARG A 132 -11.37 14.70 1.19
N LEU A 133 -10.10 14.41 1.45
CA LEU A 133 -8.98 14.90 0.64
C LEU A 133 -9.06 14.41 -0.81
N LEU A 134 -9.33 13.12 -1.02
CA LEU A 134 -9.48 12.59 -2.37
C LEU A 134 -10.71 13.13 -3.10
N HIS A 135 -11.81 13.44 -2.40
CA HIS A 135 -12.96 14.09 -3.02
C HIS A 135 -12.71 15.56 -3.38
N ARG A 136 -11.85 16.26 -2.62
CA ARG A 136 -11.42 17.63 -2.94
C ARG A 136 -10.45 17.68 -4.12
N GLY A 137 -9.48 16.77 -4.17
CA GLY A 137 -8.52 16.67 -5.29
C GLY A 137 -9.18 16.37 -6.64
N MET A 138 -10.31 15.64 -6.65
CA MET A 138 -11.10 15.39 -7.88
C MET A 138 -11.76 16.64 -8.48
N ARG A 139 -11.85 17.77 -7.76
CA ARG A 139 -12.42 19.02 -8.28
C ARG A 139 -11.39 19.96 -8.90
N ALA A 140 -10.10 19.61 -8.85
CA ALA A 140 -8.99 20.46 -9.26
C ALA A 140 -8.31 19.99 -10.56
N GLN A 141 -8.88 19.01 -11.28
CA GLN A 141 -8.41 18.65 -12.62
C GLN A 141 -9.27 19.41 -13.66
N PRO A 142 -8.67 20.30 -14.47
CA PRO A 142 -9.38 21.04 -15.51
C PRO A 142 -9.87 20.13 -16.65
#